data_AF-S8CRY1-F1
#
_entry.id   AF-S8CRY1-F1
#
_cell.length_a   1.000
_cell.length_b   1.000
_cell.length_c   1.000
_cell.angle_alpha   90.00
_cell.angle_beta   90.00
_cell.angle_gamma   90.00
#
_symmetry.space_group_name_H-M   'P 1'
#
loop_
_entity.id
_entity.type
_entity.pdbx_description
1 polymer ?
#
loop_
_entity_poly.entity_id
_entity_poly.type
_entity_poly.pdbx_seq_one_letter_code
_entity_poly.pdbx_strand_id
1 'polypeptide(L)'
;DSPGGRNSRNPQKSSRKTRIAEVHNQSERRRRDRINEKMRALQELIPHAHKSDKASMLDEAIEYMKSLQLQLQWLWMGSGMPQMMLPRALHYIYHSGMAMSSPMQSLMSGLPLVGQAMTHPPPGSI
;
A
#
# COMPACT_ATOMS: atom_id res chain seq x y z
N ASP A 1 -27.43 62.59 19.85
CA ASP A 1 -27.01 61.64 18.80
C ASP A 1 -25.62 61.97 18.28
N SER A 2 -24.65 61.07 18.47
CA SER A 2 -23.31 61.17 17.88
C SER A 2 -23.20 60.13 16.76
N PRO A 3 -22.91 60.51 15.51
CA PRO A 3 -22.84 59.55 14.42
C PRO A 3 -21.50 58.79 14.44
N GLY A 4 -21.61 57.49 14.17
CA GLY A 4 -20.56 56.49 14.34
C GLY A 4 -19.26 56.74 13.58
N GLY A 5 -18.16 56.35 14.24
CA GLY A 5 -16.85 56.21 13.63
C GLY A 5 -16.86 55.12 12.56
N ARG A 6 -16.72 55.52 11.29
CA ARG A 6 -16.54 54.60 10.17
C ARG A 6 -15.12 54.07 10.19
N ASN A 7 -14.99 52.82 10.59
CA ASN A 7 -13.75 52.07 10.64
C ASN A 7 -13.18 51.93 9.21
N SER A 8 -12.07 52.61 8.91
CA SER A 8 -11.36 52.60 7.63
C SER A 8 -10.76 51.22 7.34
N ARG A 9 -11.56 50.30 6.82
CA ARG A 9 -11.07 48.99 6.34
C ARG A 9 -10.34 49.20 5.01
N ASN A 10 -9.02 49.08 5.05
CA ASN A 10 -8.14 49.22 3.89
C ASN A 10 -8.51 48.21 2.77
N PRO A 11 -9.09 48.65 1.63
CA PRO A 11 -9.64 47.78 0.58
C PRO A 11 -8.61 46.87 -0.09
N GLN A 12 -7.33 47.27 -0.07
CA GLN A 12 -6.25 46.48 -0.67
C GLN A 12 -5.97 45.16 0.09
N LYS A 13 -6.14 45.14 1.42
CA LYS A 13 -5.91 43.92 2.21
C LYS A 13 -7.03 42.90 2.04
N SER A 14 -8.29 43.35 1.91
CA SER A 14 -9.42 42.46 1.65
C SER A 14 -9.35 41.86 0.24
N SER A 15 -9.05 42.67 -0.79
CA SER A 15 -8.87 42.20 -2.17
C SER A 15 -7.78 41.12 -2.28
N ARG A 16 -6.65 41.31 -1.60
CA ARG A 16 -5.55 40.33 -1.59
C ARG A 16 -5.96 39.02 -0.90
N LYS A 17 -6.71 39.09 0.21
CA LYS A 17 -7.25 37.91 0.91
C LYS A 17 -8.25 37.14 0.04
N THR A 18 -9.12 37.85 -0.68
CA THR A 18 -10.08 37.24 -1.63
C THR A 18 -9.35 36.49 -2.75
N ARG A 19 -8.35 37.11 -3.38
CA ARG A 19 -7.57 36.47 -4.45
C ARG A 19 -6.86 35.19 -4.00
N ILE A 20 -6.33 35.17 -2.78
CA ILE A 20 -5.70 33.97 -2.20
C ILE A 20 -6.74 32.86 -2.01
N ALA A 21 -7.92 33.20 -1.47
CA ALA A 21 -9.00 32.25 -1.31
C ALA A 21 -9.51 31.70 -2.65
N GLU A 22 -9.58 32.54 -3.69
CA GLU A 22 -9.96 32.13 -5.05
C GLU A 22 -8.97 31.13 -5.64
N VAL A 23 -7.66 31.39 -5.53
CA VAL A 23 -6.61 30.47 -6.00
C VAL A 23 -6.68 29.14 -5.25
N HIS A 24 -6.86 29.17 -3.93
CA HIS A 24 -7.04 27.97 -3.12
C HIS A 24 -8.28 27.17 -3.55
N ASN A 25 -9.42 27.83 -3.72
CA ASN A 25 -10.66 27.20 -4.15
C ASN A 25 -10.54 26.58 -5.55
N GLN A 26 -9.84 27.25 -6.46
CA GLN A 26 -9.56 26.75 -7.79
C GLN A 26 -8.65 25.51 -7.75
N SER A 27 -7.63 25.51 -6.88
CA SER A 27 -6.75 24.37 -6.67
C SER A 27 -7.53 23.15 -6.15
N GLU A 28 -8.37 23.34 -5.14
CA GLU A 28 -9.18 22.27 -4.58
C GLU A 28 -10.20 21.73 -5.59
N ARG A 29 -10.81 22.62 -6.39
CA ARG A 29 -11.70 22.19 -7.48
C ARG A 29 -10.98 21.27 -8.46
N ARG A 30 -9.79 21.66 -8.93
CA ARG A 30 -8.96 20.82 -9.82
C ARG A 30 -8.58 19.49 -9.16
N ARG A 31 -8.30 19.47 -7.85
CA ARG A 31 -8.04 18.22 -7.12
C ARG A 31 -9.27 17.30 -7.13
N ARG A 32 -10.46 17.82 -6.85
CA ARG A 32 -11.71 17.05 -6.89
C ARG A 32 -12.02 16.53 -8.29
N ASP A 33 -11.78 17.33 -9.32
CA ASP A 33 -12.01 16.94 -10.71
C ASP A 33 -11.11 15.74 -11.08
N ARG A 34 -9.81 15.78 -10.74
CA ARG A 34 -8.90 14.64 -10.93
C ARG A 34 -9.31 13.39 -10.17
N ILE A 35 -9.83 13.52 -8.95
CA ILE A 35 -10.33 12.38 -8.17
C ILE A 35 -11.55 11.78 -8.85
N ASN A 36 -12.51 12.61 -9.26
CA ASN A 36 -13.73 12.14 -9.90
C ASN A 36 -13.44 11.47 -11.26
N GLU A 37 -12.46 11.96 -12.01
CA GLU A 37 -11.99 11.31 -13.24
C GLU A 37 -11.45 9.89 -12.97
N LYS A 38 -10.60 9.74 -11.95
CA LYS A 38 -10.09 8.43 -11.53
C LYS A 38 -11.20 7.50 -11.03
N MET A 39 -12.19 8.02 -10.30
CA MET A 39 -13.35 7.23 -9.86
C MET A 39 -14.16 6.71 -11.06
N ARG A 40 -14.37 7.53 -12.10
CA ARG A 40 -15.05 7.09 -13.33
C ARG A 40 -14.25 6.02 -14.08
N ALA A 41 -12.95 6.22 -14.24
CA ALA A 41 -12.09 5.22 -14.87
C ALA A 41 -12.10 3.89 -14.09
N LEU A 42 -12.10 3.95 -12.75
CA LEU A 42 -12.24 2.75 -11.92
C LEU A 42 -13.59 2.06 -12.16
N GLN A 43 -14.68 2.82 -12.21
CA GLN A 43 -16.02 2.30 -12.44
C GLN A 43 -16.17 1.52 -13.76
N GLU A 44 -15.41 1.88 -14.80
CA GLU A 44 -15.40 1.17 -16.08
C GLU A 44 -14.62 -0.16 -16.02
N LEU A 45 -13.68 -0.29 -15.09
CA LEU A 45 -12.82 -1.47 -14.94
C LEU A 45 -13.42 -2.53 -14.00
N ILE A 46 -14.29 -2.13 -13.08
CA ILE A 46 -14.84 -3.02 -12.05
C ILE A 46 -16.22 -3.55 -12.48
N PRO A 47 -16.43 -4.88 -12.50
CA PRO A 47 -17.74 -5.45 -12.76
C PRO A 47 -18.80 -4.93 -11.79
N HIS A 48 -20.00 -4.64 -12.30
CA HIS A 48 -21.17 -4.18 -11.52
C HIS A 48 -21.05 -2.78 -10.86
N ALA A 49 -19.91 -2.09 -11.00
CA ALA A 49 -19.68 -0.83 -10.30
C ALA A 49 -20.43 0.39 -10.87
N HIS A 50 -21.11 0.29 -12.02
CA HIS A 50 -21.77 1.43 -12.67
C HIS A 50 -22.85 2.13 -11.79
N LYS A 51 -23.36 1.45 -10.76
CA LYS A 51 -24.39 2.00 -9.86
C LYS A 51 -23.95 2.08 -8.39
N SER A 52 -22.70 1.73 -8.07
CA SER A 52 -22.21 1.80 -6.70
C SER A 52 -21.82 3.24 -6.32
N ASP A 53 -22.05 3.59 -5.05
CA ASP A 53 -21.54 4.84 -4.49
C ASP A 53 -20.02 4.75 -4.27
N LYS A 54 -19.40 5.86 -3.86
CA LYS A 54 -17.93 5.94 -3.76
C LYS A 54 -17.32 4.97 -2.75
N ALA A 55 -18.01 4.64 -1.66
CA ALA A 55 -17.48 3.69 -0.68
C ALA A 55 -17.59 2.27 -1.23
N SER A 56 -18.79 1.87 -1.68
CA SER A 56 -19.00 0.55 -2.26
C SER A 56 -18.14 0.28 -3.49
N MET A 57 -17.88 1.28 -4.35
CA MET A 57 -16.98 1.13 -5.49
C MET A 57 -15.54 0.77 -5.07
N LEU A 58 -15.06 1.31 -3.94
CA LEU A 58 -13.74 0.99 -3.42
C LEU A 58 -13.69 -0.43 -2.86
N ASP A 59 -14.75 -0.86 -2.16
CA ASP A 59 -14.88 -2.23 -1.65
C ASP A 59 -14.93 -3.24 -2.81
N GLU A 60 -15.78 -2.99 -3.81
CA GLU A 60 -15.89 -3.79 -5.04
C GLU A 60 -14.56 -3.89 -5.79
N ALA A 61 -13.79 -2.79 -5.86
CA ALA A 61 -12.47 -2.80 -6.48
C ALA A 61 -11.47 -3.70 -5.75
N ILE A 62 -11.49 -3.67 -4.41
CA ILE A 62 -10.62 -4.54 -3.59
C ILE A 62 -11.01 -6.01 -3.78
N GLU A 63 -12.31 -6.31 -3.77
CA GLU A 63 -12.83 -7.67 -3.97
C GLU A 63 -12.49 -8.20 -5.36
N TYR A 64 -12.67 -7.39 -6.40
CA TYR A 64 -12.34 -7.78 -7.77
C TYR A 64 -10.83 -8.07 -7.94
N MET A 65 -9.96 -7.26 -7.33
CA MET A 65 -8.53 -7.53 -7.36
C MET A 65 -8.15 -8.85 -6.65
N LYS A 66 -8.80 -9.17 -5.53
CA LYS A 66 -8.60 -10.46 -4.84
C LYS A 66 -9.08 -11.64 -5.69
N SER A 67 -10.23 -11.51 -6.35
CA SER A 67 -10.77 -12.58 -7.20
C SER A 67 -9.87 -12.83 -8.42
N LEU A 68 -9.32 -11.79 -9.03
CA LEU A 68 -8.33 -11.92 -10.11
C LEU A 68 -7.05 -12.64 -9.66
N GLN A 69 -6.52 -12.30 -8.46
CA GLN A 69 -5.36 -13.00 -7.90
C GLN A 69 -5.64 -14.49 -7.70
N LEU A 70 -6.83 -14.82 -7.21
CA LEU A 70 -7.27 -16.20 -7.01
C LEU A 70 -7.43 -16.94 -8.34
N GLN A 71 -8.08 -16.32 -9.34
CA GLN A 71 -8.22 -16.89 -10.68
C GLN A 71 -6.86 -17.23 -11.31
N LEU A 72 -5.89 -16.31 -11.19
CA LEU A 72 -4.53 -16.59 -11.62
C LEU A 72 -3.97 -17.79 -10.86
N GLN A 73 -4.03 -17.81 -9.53
CA GLN A 73 -3.53 -18.93 -8.72
C GLN A 73 -4.11 -20.28 -9.18
N TRP A 74 -5.42 -20.36 -9.43
CA TRP A 74 -6.05 -21.58 -9.95
C TRP A 74 -5.55 -21.96 -11.34
N LEU A 75 -5.37 -21.00 -12.24
CA LEU A 75 -4.83 -21.24 -13.58
C LEU A 75 -3.39 -21.80 -13.52
N TRP A 76 -2.54 -21.23 -12.65
CA TRP A 76 -1.18 -21.71 -12.45
C TRP A 76 -1.15 -23.12 -11.84
N MET A 77 -1.97 -23.37 -10.82
CA MET A 77 -2.10 -24.69 -10.17
C MET A 77 -2.67 -25.76 -11.11
N GLY A 78 -3.64 -25.39 -11.95
CA GLY A 78 -4.27 -26.29 -12.93
C GLY A 78 -3.37 -26.61 -14.13
N SER A 79 -2.40 -25.74 -14.46
CA SER A 79 -1.42 -25.97 -15.54
C SER A 79 -0.25 -26.89 -15.14
N GLY A 80 -0.22 -27.39 -13.90
CA GLY A 80 0.85 -28.27 -13.41
C GLY A 80 2.17 -27.56 -13.10
N MET A 81 2.19 -26.23 -13.09
CA MET A 81 3.37 -25.45 -12.69
C MET A 81 3.34 -25.23 -11.18
N PRO A 82 4.23 -25.88 -10.39
CA PRO A 82 4.28 -25.62 -8.95
C PRO A 82 4.68 -24.16 -8.75
N GLN A 83 3.97 -23.47 -7.84
CA GLN A 83 4.35 -22.14 -7.38
C GLN A 83 5.77 -22.16 -6.81
N MET A 84 6.76 -21.95 -7.67
CA MET A 84 8.13 -21.67 -7.25
C MET A 84 8.39 -20.16 -7.26
N MET A 85 7.51 -19.34 -7.85
CA MET A 85 7.75 -17.90 -8.03
C MET A 85 6.46 -17.08 -7.95
N LEU A 86 5.87 -16.97 -6.75
CA LEU A 86 5.10 -15.75 -6.45
C LEU A 86 5.23 -15.32 -4.99
N PRO A 87 6.36 -14.71 -4.59
CA PRO A 87 6.54 -14.26 -3.22
C PRO A 87 5.90 -12.88 -3.03
N ARG A 88 4.59 -12.83 -2.80
CA ARG A 88 3.94 -11.61 -2.28
C ARG A 88 4.47 -11.18 -0.90
N ALA A 89 5.15 -12.07 -0.19
CA ALA A 89 5.81 -11.77 1.09
C ALA A 89 7.16 -11.04 0.92
N LEU A 90 7.90 -11.25 -0.18
CA LEU A 90 9.22 -10.64 -0.33
C LEU A 90 9.16 -9.15 -0.72
N HIS A 91 8.17 -8.72 -1.51
CA HIS A 91 8.04 -7.30 -1.89
C HIS A 91 7.85 -6.41 -0.66
N TYR A 92 7.06 -6.85 0.33
CA TYR A 92 6.82 -6.08 1.56
C TYR A 92 8.06 -5.98 2.46
N ILE A 93 8.91 -7.01 2.44
CA ILE A 93 10.14 -7.09 3.25
C ILE A 93 11.28 -6.28 2.61
N TYR A 94 11.39 -6.21 1.27
CA TYR A 94 12.44 -5.42 0.62
C TYR A 94 12.16 -3.90 0.55
N HIS A 95 10.89 -3.48 0.61
CA HIS A 95 10.53 -2.04 0.60
C HIS A 95 10.61 -1.38 1.99
N SER A 96 10.71 -2.17 3.07
CA SER A 96 10.75 -1.67 4.45
C SER A 96 12.16 -1.57 5.07
N GLY A 97 13.23 -1.72 4.27
CA GLY A 97 14.57 -1.24 4.63
C GLY A 97 15.46 -2.19 5.43
N MET A 98 15.32 -3.51 5.30
CA MET A 98 16.32 -4.45 5.82
C MET A 98 17.28 -4.87 4.70
N ALA A 99 18.46 -4.27 4.71
CA ALA A 99 19.60 -4.68 3.90
C ALA A 99 19.97 -6.15 4.23
N MET A 100 19.55 -7.09 3.40
CA MET A 100 20.02 -8.47 3.46
C MET A 100 21.21 -8.60 2.52
N SER A 101 22.39 -8.32 3.05
CA SER A 101 23.65 -8.83 2.51
C SER A 101 23.57 -10.35 2.49
N SER A 102 23.49 -10.95 1.31
CA SER A 102 23.65 -12.39 1.13
C SER A 102 25.15 -12.73 1.19
N PRO A 103 25.55 -13.76 1.94
CA PRO A 103 26.57 -14.67 1.44
C PRO A 103 25.92 -16.06 1.30
N MET A 104 25.33 -16.27 0.13
CA MET A 104 25.34 -17.59 -0.49
C MET A 104 26.81 -18.01 -0.61
N GLN A 105 27.27 -18.92 0.27
CA GLN A 105 28.43 -19.83 0.14
C GLN A 105 28.90 -20.26 1.54
N SER A 106 28.27 -21.26 2.15
CA SER A 106 29.04 -22.24 2.93
C SER A 106 28.20 -23.47 3.24
N LEU A 107 28.82 -24.62 2.99
CA LEU A 107 28.56 -25.89 3.66
C LEU A 107 27.47 -26.82 3.10
N MET A 108 27.66 -27.20 1.84
CA MET A 108 27.48 -28.61 1.45
C MET A 108 28.52 -29.50 2.17
N SER A 109 28.28 -29.87 3.44
CA SER A 109 29.05 -30.96 4.06
C SER A 109 28.18 -31.87 4.93
N GLY A 110 27.82 -33.03 4.34
CA GLY A 110 27.92 -34.33 4.99
C GLY A 110 26.99 -34.64 6.17
N LEU A 111 25.91 -35.38 5.91
CA LEU A 111 25.53 -36.53 6.74
C LEU A 111 26.36 -37.74 6.26
N PRO A 112 26.78 -38.71 7.11
CA PRO A 112 25.84 -39.48 7.93
C PRO A 112 26.35 -40.03 9.29
N LEU A 113 25.43 -40.72 9.99
CA LEU A 113 25.59 -41.93 10.81
C LEU A 113 25.42 -41.83 12.35
N VAL A 114 24.26 -42.35 12.78
CA VAL A 114 23.97 -43.26 13.91
C VAL A 114 25.13 -43.57 14.89
N GLY A 115 24.89 -43.40 16.20
CA GLY A 115 25.63 -44.17 17.22
C GLY A 115 25.69 -43.60 18.65
N GLN A 116 24.66 -43.92 19.45
CA GLN A 116 24.77 -44.51 20.80
C GLN A 116 25.34 -43.72 22.03
N ALA A 117 24.50 -43.77 23.08
CA ALA A 117 24.79 -43.89 24.53
C ALA A 117 25.25 -42.68 25.37
N MET A 118 24.29 -42.23 26.20
CA MET A 118 24.37 -42.02 27.66
C MET A 118 25.75 -42.20 28.33
N THR A 119 26.27 -41.15 28.97
CA THR A 119 26.69 -41.10 30.38
C THR A 119 27.01 -39.64 30.81
N HIS A 120 26.65 -39.32 32.06
CA HIS A 120 26.85 -38.09 32.84
C HIS A 120 28.19 -38.11 33.61
N PRO A 121 28.55 -37.12 34.45
CA PRO A 121 28.92 -35.71 34.23
C PRO A 121 30.36 -35.40 34.78
N PRO A 122 30.84 -34.13 34.95
CA PRO A 122 32.22 -33.72 35.33
C PRO A 122 32.39 -33.59 36.89
N PRO A 123 33.47 -33.08 37.55
CA PRO A 123 34.61 -32.24 37.09
C PRO A 123 36.02 -32.48 37.71
N GLY A 124 37.03 -31.80 37.14
CA GLY A 124 38.23 -31.31 37.84
C GLY A 124 39.53 -32.13 37.72
N SER A 125 40.64 -31.48 37.31
CA SER A 125 41.94 -31.44 38.01
C SER A 125 43.08 -30.90 37.12
N ILE A 126 43.74 -29.86 37.67
CA ILE A 126 45.12 -29.33 37.43
C ILE A 126 45.37 -28.53 36.16
#